data_AF-A0A6P8ZEA1-F1
#
_entry.id   AF-A0A6P8ZEA1-F1
#
_cell.length_a   1.000
_cell.length_b   1.000
_cell.length_c   1.000
_cell.angle_alpha   90.00
_cell.angle_beta   90.00
_cell.angle_gamma   90.00
#
_symmetry.space_group_name_H-M   'P 1'
#
loop_
_entity.id
_entity.type
_entity.pdbx_description
1 polymer ?
#
loop_
_entity_poly.entity_id
_entity_poly.type
_entity_poly.pdbx_seq_one_letter_code
_entity_poly.pdbx_strand_id
1 'polypeptide(L)' 'MRAVIQRVRAAKVTVLDELISSIGPGLCVLVGIKSSDTTTDVEYL' A
#
# COMPACT_ATOMS: atom_id res chain seq x y z
N MET A 1 11.36 -1.74 -7.19
CA MET A 1 10.06 -1.35 -6.57
C MET A 1 10.27 -0.18 -5.62
N ARG A 2 9.24 0.64 -5.34
CA ARG A 2 9.30 1.68 -4.28
C ARG A 2 8.00 1.73 -3.49
N ALA A 3 8.07 2.16 -2.23
CA ALA A 3 6.90 2.40 -1.41
C ALA A 3 6.98 3.71 -0.64
N VAL A 4 5.83 4.37 -0.47
CA VAL A 4 5.62 5.44 0.50
C VAL A 4 4.85 4.85 1.67
N ILE A 5 5.44 4.89 2.85
CA ILE A 5 4.88 4.30 4.08
C ILE A 5 4.33 5.42 4.96
N GLN A 6 3.06 5.29 5.35
CA GLN A 6 2.41 6.20 6.28
C GLN A 6 2.00 5.45 7.54
N ARG A 7 2.53 5.86 8.69
CA ARG A 7 2.00 5.39 9.98
C ARG A 7 0.65 6.04 10.23
N VAL A 8 -0.38 5.21 10.40
CA VAL A 8 -1.77 5.66 10.52
C VAL A 8 -2.41 5.15 11.80
N ARG A 9 -3.39 5.91 12.31
CA ARG A 9 -4.32 5.42 13.34
C ARG A 9 -5.47 4.60 12.73
N ALA A 10 -5.80 4.88 11.47
CA ALA A 10 -6.74 4.12 10.65
C ALA A 10 -6.53 4.49 9.16
N ALA A 11 -6.88 3.59 8.24
CA ALA A 11 -6.94 3.85 6.80
C ALA A 11 -8.06 3.02 6.15
N LYS A 12 -8.58 3.46 5.00
CA LYS A 12 -9.62 2.75 4.25
C LYS A 12 -9.52 3.00 2.75
N VAL A 13 -10.06 2.07 1.97
CA VAL A 13 -10.24 2.20 0.52
C VAL A 13 -11.72 2.17 0.20
N THR A 14 -12.18 3.13 -0.59
CA THR A 14 -13.56 3.22 -1.09
C THR A 14 -13.57 3.32 -2.61
N VAL A 15 -14.54 2.67 -3.26
CA VAL A 15 -14.79 2.78 -4.70
C VAL A 15 -16.26 3.13 -4.89
N LEU A 16 -16.54 4.23 -5.58
CA LEU A 16 -17.91 4.76 -5.72
C LEU A 16 -18.63 4.89 -4.37
N ASP A 17 -17.93 5.43 -3.37
CA ASP A 17 -18.38 5.60 -1.98
C ASP A 17 -18.68 4.30 -1.20
N GLU A 18 -18.51 3.13 -1.81
CA GLU A 18 -18.61 1.85 -1.11
C GLU A 18 -17.29 1.47 -0.44
N LEU A 19 -17.36 1.04 0.83
CA LEU A 19 -16.20 0.57 1.58
C LEU A 19 -15.73 -0.78 1.05
N ILE A 20 -14.50 -0.82 0.52
CA ILE A 20 -13.87 -2.06 0.05
C ILE A 20 -13.07 -2.72 1.17
N SER A 21 -12.24 -1.93 1.87
CA SER A 21 -11.44 -2.43 2.99
C SER A 21 -11.06 -1.32 3.95
N SER A 22 -10.73 -1.69 5.19
CA SER A 22 -10.18 -0.77 6.18
C SER A 22 -9.26 -1.47 7.16
N ILE A 23 -8.38 -0.68 7.78
CA ILE A 23 -7.47 -1.10 8.84
C ILE A 23 -7.55 -0.13 10.02
N GLY A 24 -7.23 -0.62 11.22
CA GLY A 24 -7.00 0.18 12.42
C GLY A 24 -5.57 0.75 12.49
N PRO A 25 -4.98 0.89 13.69
CA PRO A 25 -3.62 1.38 13.83
C PRO A 25 -2.62 0.50 13.08
N GLY A 26 -1.76 1.10 12.26
CA GLY A 26 -0.85 0.35 11.40
C GLY A 26 -0.15 1.21 10.36
N LEU A 27 0.15 0.62 9.21
CA LEU A 27 0.80 1.28 8.08
C LEU A 27 -0.13 1.25 6.86
N CYS A 28 -0.32 2.41 6.23
CA CYS A 28 -0.84 2.50 4.88
C CYS A 28 0.34 2.61 3.92
N VAL A 29 0.40 1.74 2.91
CA VAL A 29 1.54 1.62 2.00
C VAL A 29 1.08 1.88 0.57
N LEU A 30 1.61 2.93 -0.04
CA LEU A 30 1.42 3.22 -1.46
C LEU A 30 2.60 2.62 -2.22
N VAL A 31 2.34 1.60 -3.03
CA VAL A 31 3.38 0.85 -3.76
C VAL A 31 3.45 1.32 -5.20
N GLY A 32 4.65 1.71 -5.64
CA GLY A 32 4.97 2.03 -7.02
C GLY A 32 5.82 0.93 -7.66
N ILE A 33 5.34 0.37 -8.77
CA ILE A 33 6.00 -0.68 -9.52
C ILE A 33 6.46 -0.11 -10.87
N LYS A 34 7.72 -0.33 -11.23
CA LYS A 34 8.29 0.02 -12.54
C LYS A 34 8.39 -1.24 -13.41
N SER A 35 8.35 -1.09 -14.72
CA SER A 35 8.49 -2.21 -15.69
C SER A 35 9.79 -2.99 -15.58
N SER A 36 10.83 -2.43 -14.97
CA SER A 36 12.12 -3.07 -14.74
C SER A 36 12.20 -3.80 -13.39
N ASP A 37 11.16 -3.73 -12.56
CA ASP A 37 11.17 -4.38 -11.25
C ASP A 37 11.04 -5.90 -11.42
N THR A 38 11.77 -6.63 -10.58
CA THR A 38 11.89 -8.08 -10.58
C THR A 38 11.36 -8.67 -9.27
N THR A 39 11.25 -10.00 -9.19
CA THR A 39 10.86 -10.68 -7.95
C THR A 39 11.79 -10.35 -6.78
N THR A 40 13.08 -10.16 -7.04
CA THR A 40 14.06 -9.77 -6.02
C THR A 40 13.76 -8.39 -5.41
N ASP A 41 13.20 -7.46 -6.20
CA ASP A 41 12.76 -6.16 -5.69
C ASP A 41 11.54 -6.27 -4.77
N VAL A 42 10.70 -7.30 -4.96
CA VAL A 42 9.57 -7.61 -4.07
C VAL A 42 10.07 -8.20 -2.77
N GLU A 43 11.00 -9.15 -2.82
CA GLU A 43 11.56 -9.81 -1.64
C GLU A 43 12.35 -8.86 -0.73
N TYR A 44 12.97 -7.84 -1.33
CA TYR A 44 13.70 -6.81 -0.59
C TYR A 44 12.77 -5.85 0.18
N LEU A 45 11.56 -5.61 -0.35
CA LEU A 45 10.63 -4.61 0.17
C LEU A 45 9.70 -5.18 1.24
#